data_AF-A0A2R6FYY4-F1
#
_entry.id   AF-A0A2R6FYY4-F1
#
_cell.length_a   1.000
_cell.length_b   1.000
_cell.length_c   1.000
_cell.angle_alpha   90.00
_cell.angle_beta   90.00
_cell.angle_gamma   90.00
#
_symmetry.space_group_name_H-M   'P 1'
#
loop_
_entity.id
_entity.type
_entity.pdbx_description
1 polymer ?
#
loop_
_entity_poly.entity_id
_entity_poly.type
_entity_poly.pdbx_seq_one_letter_code
_entity_poly.pdbx_strand_id
1 'polypeptide(L)'
;MATRKGAIGDESTVRVAVGGEHDGTDRLTAAEDAAETVGVVAVGPTGADALAPLVLATQNGETAFLPGCTAKRARAAVEALEDGSLPEAETTVGHDPGTTSLPTPPAKASESAALGVGSRRALAGCGWRAPTSVADHRAARDGGLAVESAAGDPDTTRERVEAAGLRGRGRGDGSTDVPISAAWTTAISTFRSGSSSGRIHTPRAR
;
A
#
# COMPACT_ATOMS: atom_id res chain seq x y z
N MET A 1 15.13 -11.30 -6.32
CA MET A 1 13.80 -11.45 -5.68
C MET A 1 12.79 -11.21 -6.78
N ALA A 2 12.01 -12.21 -7.18
CA ALA A 2 11.05 -12.07 -8.27
C ALA A 2 9.96 -11.05 -7.87
N THR A 3 9.67 -10.08 -8.74
CA THR A 3 8.56 -9.15 -8.54
C THR A 3 7.27 -9.96 -8.50
N ARG A 4 6.56 -9.96 -7.37
CA ARG A 4 5.24 -10.60 -7.30
C ARG A 4 4.28 -9.93 -8.28
N LYS A 5 3.44 -10.75 -8.93
CA LYS A 5 2.33 -10.27 -9.77
C LYS A 5 1.46 -9.33 -8.92
N GLY A 6 1.01 -8.24 -9.53
CA GLY A 6 -0.01 -7.38 -8.95
C GLY A 6 -1.38 -8.04 -8.90
N ALA A 7 -2.32 -7.37 -8.24
CA ALA A 7 -3.71 -7.86 -8.05
C ALA A 7 -4.76 -6.90 -8.60
N ILE A 8 -4.36 -5.73 -9.10
CA ILE A 8 -5.31 -4.72 -9.58
C ILE A 8 -5.83 -5.11 -10.98
N GLY A 9 -7.15 -5.10 -11.16
CA GLY A 9 -7.80 -5.49 -12.40
C GLY A 9 -8.01 -6.99 -12.59
N ASP A 10 -7.51 -7.83 -11.67
CA ASP A 10 -7.77 -9.28 -11.71
C ASP A 10 -9.25 -9.55 -11.38
N GLU A 11 -9.90 -10.40 -12.19
CA GLU A 11 -11.34 -10.69 -12.07
C GLU A 11 -11.67 -11.52 -10.81
N SER A 12 -10.83 -12.50 -10.48
CA SER A 12 -10.96 -13.34 -9.27
C SER A 12 -9.66 -13.38 -8.49
N THR A 13 -9.69 -12.94 -7.22
CA THR A 13 -8.47 -12.85 -6.39
C THR A 13 -8.78 -12.88 -4.91
N VAL A 14 -7.97 -13.61 -4.14
CA VAL A 14 -7.93 -13.54 -2.68
C VAL A 14 -6.72 -12.72 -2.23
N ARG A 15 -6.96 -11.69 -1.41
CA ARG A 15 -5.92 -10.91 -0.75
C ARG A 15 -5.86 -11.27 0.73
N VAL A 16 -4.68 -11.65 1.20
CA VAL A 16 -4.45 -12.05 2.60
C VAL A 16 -3.49 -11.06 3.24
N ALA A 17 -3.94 -10.40 4.31
CA ALA A 17 -3.05 -9.54 5.10
C ALA A 17 -1.96 -10.37 5.80
N VAL A 18 -0.69 -10.01 5.57
CA VAL A 18 0.48 -10.59 6.22
C VAL A 18 1.34 -9.52 6.88
N GLY A 19 2.06 -9.92 7.93
CA GLY A 19 2.86 -9.04 8.77
C GLY A 19 2.05 -8.25 9.81
N GLY A 20 2.76 -7.70 10.80
CA GLY A 20 2.16 -7.05 11.96
C GLY A 20 1.88 -8.03 13.10
N GLU A 21 1.10 -7.58 14.10
CA GLU A 21 0.76 -8.37 15.29
C GLU A 21 -0.17 -9.56 14.96
N HIS A 22 -1.01 -9.40 13.94
CA HIS A 22 -1.98 -10.38 13.48
C HIS A 22 -1.54 -11.03 12.16
N ASP A 23 -0.33 -11.60 12.14
CA ASP A 23 0.25 -12.18 10.93
C ASP A 23 -0.64 -13.30 10.32
N GLY A 24 -0.91 -13.19 9.03
CA GLY A 24 -1.82 -14.07 8.29
C GLY A 24 -1.13 -15.15 7.46
N THR A 25 0.14 -15.47 7.73
CA THR A 25 0.94 -16.42 6.92
C THR A 25 0.28 -17.81 6.80
N ASP A 26 -0.32 -18.33 7.86
CA ASP A 26 -1.05 -19.60 7.85
C ASP A 26 -2.28 -19.58 6.93
N ARG A 27 -3.01 -18.47 6.87
CA ARG A 27 -4.15 -18.26 5.98
C ARG A 27 -3.70 -18.10 4.54
N LEU A 28 -2.56 -17.43 4.33
CA LEU A 28 -1.97 -17.30 3.00
C LEU A 28 -1.62 -18.69 2.46
N THR A 29 -0.91 -19.51 3.23
CA THR A 29 -0.58 -20.89 2.84
C THR A 29 -1.84 -21.71 2.58
N ALA A 30 -2.85 -21.65 3.46
CA ALA A 30 -4.08 -22.40 3.26
C ALA A 30 -4.88 -21.96 2.01
N ALA A 31 -4.82 -20.68 1.65
CA ALA A 31 -5.41 -20.16 0.42
C ALA A 31 -4.60 -20.58 -0.81
N GLU A 32 -3.28 -20.48 -0.76
CA GLU A 32 -2.37 -20.90 -1.84
C GLU A 32 -2.50 -22.41 -2.13
N ASP A 33 -2.60 -23.25 -1.10
CA ASP A 33 -2.78 -24.71 -1.23
C ASP A 33 -4.11 -25.11 -1.87
N ALA A 34 -5.11 -24.23 -1.85
CA ALA A 34 -6.45 -24.47 -2.38
C ALA A 34 -6.67 -23.86 -3.77
N ALA A 35 -5.77 -23.00 -4.23
CA ALA A 35 -5.93 -22.27 -5.48
C ALA A 35 -5.50 -23.11 -6.68
N GLU A 36 -6.35 -23.15 -7.69
CA GLU A 36 -6.07 -23.78 -9.00
C GLU A 36 -5.91 -22.69 -10.08
N THR A 37 -6.85 -21.75 -10.13
CA THR A 37 -6.90 -20.66 -11.11
C THR A 37 -6.98 -19.27 -10.47
N VAL A 38 -7.52 -19.18 -9.26
CA VAL A 38 -7.71 -17.93 -8.51
C VAL A 38 -6.36 -17.37 -8.07
N GLY A 39 -6.16 -16.07 -8.29
CA GLY A 39 -4.97 -15.39 -7.79
C GLY A 39 -4.99 -15.28 -6.27
N VAL A 40 -3.92 -15.69 -5.59
CA VAL A 40 -3.74 -15.46 -4.15
C VAL A 40 -2.59 -14.50 -3.94
N VAL A 41 -2.84 -13.42 -3.19
CA VAL A 41 -1.90 -12.30 -3.06
C VAL A 41 -1.73 -11.89 -1.60
N ALA A 42 -0.49 -11.94 -1.12
CA ALA A 42 -0.16 -11.39 0.19
C ALA A 42 -0.11 -9.86 0.13
N VAL A 43 -0.86 -9.22 1.02
CA VAL A 43 -0.94 -7.75 1.16
C VAL A 43 -0.51 -7.32 2.56
N GLY A 44 -0.20 -6.04 2.74
CA GLY A 44 0.03 -5.50 4.10
C GLY A 44 -1.27 -5.34 4.89
N PRO A 45 -1.22 -5.19 6.22
CA PRO A 45 -2.40 -4.94 7.04
C PRO A 45 -3.08 -3.61 6.68
N THR A 46 -4.39 -3.50 6.95
CA THR A 46 -5.15 -2.26 6.77
C THR A 46 -4.89 -1.23 7.88
N GLY A 47 -4.31 -1.66 9.00
CA GLY A 47 -4.17 -0.86 10.22
C GLY A 47 -5.49 -0.69 11.00
N ALA A 48 -6.51 -1.49 10.69
CA ALA A 48 -7.74 -1.59 11.47
C ALA A 48 -7.75 -2.93 12.22
N ASP A 49 -7.22 -2.94 13.44
CA ASP A 49 -7.01 -4.16 14.23
C ASP A 49 -8.31 -4.93 14.50
N ALA A 50 -9.43 -4.22 14.62
CA ALA A 50 -10.76 -4.83 14.75
C ALA A 50 -11.14 -5.78 13.60
N LEU A 51 -10.47 -5.67 12.43
CA LEU A 51 -10.70 -6.54 11.28
C LEU A 51 -9.62 -7.60 11.12
N ALA A 52 -8.54 -7.51 11.88
CA ALA A 52 -7.37 -8.34 11.68
C ALA A 52 -7.57 -9.75 12.28
N PRO A 53 -7.12 -10.82 11.61
CA PRO A 53 -6.59 -10.85 10.24
C PRO A 53 -7.71 -10.71 9.20
N LEU A 54 -7.53 -9.78 8.25
CA LEU A 54 -8.50 -9.53 7.20
C LEU A 54 -8.11 -10.30 5.94
N VAL A 55 -9.04 -11.08 5.41
CA VAL A 55 -8.98 -11.66 4.06
C VAL A 55 -10.05 -10.98 3.20
N LEU A 56 -9.69 -10.68 1.96
CA LEU A 56 -10.60 -10.12 0.96
C LEU A 56 -10.70 -11.09 -0.20
N ALA A 57 -11.92 -11.40 -0.63
CA ALA A 57 -12.17 -12.23 -1.80
C ALA A 57 -12.89 -11.38 -2.85
N THR A 58 -12.27 -11.19 -4.00
CA THR A 58 -12.82 -10.41 -5.11
C THR A 58 -13.29 -11.35 -6.21
N GLN A 59 -14.47 -11.09 -6.77
CA GLN A 59 -14.97 -11.68 -8.00
C GLN A 59 -15.71 -10.62 -8.82
N ASN A 60 -15.34 -10.43 -10.08
CA ASN A 60 -16.04 -9.59 -11.06
C ASN A 60 -16.38 -8.17 -10.56
N GLY A 61 -15.45 -7.55 -9.82
CA GLY A 61 -15.63 -6.20 -9.28
C GLY A 61 -16.42 -6.14 -7.97
N GLU A 62 -16.77 -7.26 -7.37
CA GLU A 62 -17.33 -7.33 -6.03
C GLU A 62 -16.32 -7.93 -5.06
N THR A 63 -16.18 -7.34 -3.87
CA THR A 63 -15.24 -7.82 -2.84
C THR A 63 -15.96 -8.13 -1.54
N ALA A 64 -15.87 -9.39 -1.12
CA ALA A 64 -16.29 -9.88 0.18
C ALA A 64 -15.20 -9.64 1.25
N PHE A 65 -15.61 -9.11 2.40
CA PHE A 65 -14.74 -8.82 3.54
C PHE A 65 -14.88 -9.93 4.60
N LEU A 66 -13.76 -10.57 4.94
CA LEU A 66 -13.69 -11.65 5.90
C LEU A 66 -12.81 -11.22 7.10
N PRO A 67 -13.35 -10.45 8.05
CA PRO A 67 -12.63 -10.07 9.27
C PRO A 67 -12.41 -11.30 10.17
N GLY A 68 -11.33 -11.28 10.96
CA GLY A 68 -11.00 -12.38 11.88
C GLY A 68 -10.88 -13.74 11.18
N CYS A 69 -10.50 -13.75 9.89
CA CYS A 69 -10.56 -14.94 9.07
C CYS A 69 -9.65 -16.03 9.64
N THR A 70 -10.07 -17.28 9.59
CA THR A 70 -9.25 -18.45 9.96
C THR A 70 -8.63 -19.06 8.71
N ALA A 71 -7.57 -19.86 8.83
CA ALA A 71 -6.98 -20.58 7.69
C ALA A 71 -8.01 -21.44 6.94
N LYS A 72 -8.92 -22.11 7.67
CA LYS A 72 -10.04 -22.85 7.09
C LYS A 72 -10.97 -21.96 6.27
N ARG A 73 -11.30 -20.76 6.77
CA ARG A 73 -12.18 -19.81 6.07
C ARG A 73 -11.48 -19.16 4.87
N ALA A 74 -10.17 -18.96 4.92
CA ALA A 74 -9.38 -18.50 3.78
C ALA A 74 -9.35 -19.53 2.64
N ARG A 75 -9.14 -20.82 2.98
CA ARG A 75 -9.28 -21.93 2.03
C ARG A 75 -10.67 -21.98 1.39
N ALA A 76 -11.72 -21.94 2.21
CA ALA A 76 -13.10 -21.95 1.70
C ALA A 76 -13.42 -20.74 0.81
N ALA A 77 -12.77 -19.59 1.05
CA ALA A 77 -12.91 -18.41 0.19
C ALA A 77 -12.31 -18.62 -1.20
N VAL A 78 -11.19 -19.33 -1.29
CA VAL A 78 -10.60 -19.71 -2.58
C VAL A 78 -11.49 -20.72 -3.30
N GLU A 79 -11.92 -21.78 -2.61
CA GLU A 79 -12.80 -22.81 -3.17
C GLU A 79 -14.09 -22.20 -3.74
N ALA A 80 -14.72 -21.26 -3.03
CA ALA A 80 -15.90 -20.55 -3.53
C ALA A 80 -15.62 -19.78 -4.83
N LEU A 81 -14.46 -19.10 -4.92
CA LEU A 81 -14.08 -18.34 -6.11
C LEU A 81 -13.75 -19.24 -7.31
N GLU A 82 -13.11 -20.39 -7.09
CA GLU A 82 -12.86 -21.41 -8.12
C GLU A 82 -14.20 -21.94 -8.68
N ASP A 83 -15.21 -22.08 -7.83
CA ASP A 83 -16.58 -22.45 -8.21
C ASP A 83 -17.35 -21.29 -8.89
N GLY A 84 -16.73 -20.13 -9.06
CA GLY A 84 -17.34 -18.97 -9.71
C GLY A 84 -18.30 -18.17 -8.81
N SER A 85 -18.14 -18.26 -7.49
CA SER A 85 -18.98 -17.58 -6.50
C SER A 85 -18.20 -16.81 -5.43
N LEU A 86 -18.80 -15.78 -4.85
CA LEU A 86 -18.23 -15.11 -3.67
C LEU A 86 -18.45 -15.96 -2.41
N PRO A 87 -17.48 -15.98 -1.47
CA PRO A 87 -17.71 -16.59 -0.17
C PRO A 87 -18.75 -15.81 0.64
N GLU A 88 -19.46 -16.52 1.51
CA GLU A 88 -20.36 -15.93 2.49
C GLU A 88 -19.60 -14.95 3.42
N ALA A 89 -20.03 -13.68 3.37
CA ALA A 89 -19.44 -12.58 4.11
C ALA A 89 -20.53 -11.65 4.65
N GLU A 90 -20.26 -11.02 5.79
CA GLU A 90 -21.17 -10.02 6.38
C GLU A 90 -21.20 -8.72 5.58
N THR A 91 -20.19 -8.49 4.74
CA THR A 91 -20.03 -7.25 4.00
C THR A 91 -19.39 -7.55 2.65
N THR A 92 -20.10 -7.17 1.60
CA THR A 92 -19.62 -7.21 0.21
C THR A 92 -19.75 -5.82 -0.37
N VAL A 93 -18.73 -5.40 -1.12
CA VAL A 93 -18.67 -4.06 -1.72
C VAL A 93 -18.37 -4.19 -3.21
N GLY A 94 -19.26 -3.66 -4.04
CA GLY A 94 -19.03 -3.48 -5.47
C GLY A 94 -18.11 -2.30 -5.75
N HIS A 95 -17.21 -2.44 -6.72
CA HIS A 95 -16.23 -1.45 -7.12
C HIS A 95 -15.80 -1.64 -8.57
N ASP A 96 -15.18 -0.61 -9.15
CA ASP A 96 -14.49 -0.74 -10.43
C ASP A 96 -13.35 -1.78 -10.32
N PRO A 97 -13.22 -2.76 -11.24
CA PRO A 97 -12.14 -3.75 -11.19
C PRO A 97 -10.73 -3.14 -11.19
N GLY A 98 -10.56 -1.98 -11.82
CA GLY A 98 -9.32 -1.21 -11.85
C GLY A 98 -9.10 -0.36 -10.60
N THR A 99 -9.97 -0.42 -9.57
CA THR A 99 -9.79 0.37 -8.36
C THR A 99 -8.45 0.08 -7.70
N THR A 100 -7.68 1.13 -7.48
CA THR A 100 -6.34 1.03 -6.88
C THR A 100 -6.39 1.25 -5.37
N SER A 101 -7.55 1.56 -4.81
CA SER A 101 -7.76 1.79 -3.38
C SER A 101 -8.68 0.73 -2.82
N LEU A 102 -8.42 0.32 -1.57
CA LEU A 102 -9.28 -0.61 -0.84
C LEU A 102 -10.73 -0.10 -0.88
N PRO A 103 -11.67 -0.88 -1.44
CA PRO A 103 -13.08 -0.53 -1.40
C PRO A 103 -13.52 -0.24 0.03
N THR A 104 -14.27 0.83 0.22
CA THR A 104 -14.70 1.25 1.57
C THR A 104 -16.12 0.75 1.83
N PRO A 105 -16.34 -0.06 2.87
CA PRO A 105 -17.67 -0.47 3.30
C PRO A 105 -18.57 0.73 3.64
N PRO A 106 -19.89 0.66 3.38
CA PRO A 106 -20.81 1.72 3.78
C PRO A 106 -20.84 1.87 5.31
N ALA A 107 -20.92 3.11 5.80
CA ALA A 107 -20.74 3.46 7.22
C ALA A 107 -21.71 2.80 8.22
N LYS A 108 -22.75 2.11 7.76
CA LYS A 108 -23.73 1.39 8.59
C LYS A 108 -23.54 -0.13 8.59
N ALA A 109 -22.54 -0.64 7.86
CA ALA A 109 -22.30 -2.07 7.75
C ALA A 109 -21.17 -2.48 8.71
N SER A 110 -21.56 -3.26 9.72
CA SER A 110 -20.68 -4.19 10.48
C SER A 110 -19.43 -3.59 11.13
N GLU A 111 -18.57 -4.48 11.65
CA GLU A 111 -17.24 -4.18 12.15
C GLU A 111 -16.35 -3.49 11.09
N SER A 112 -16.67 -3.69 9.80
CA SER A 112 -15.92 -3.15 8.65
C SER A 112 -16.06 -1.63 8.50
N ALA A 113 -16.99 -1.00 9.21
CA ALA A 113 -17.12 0.46 9.29
C ALA A 113 -15.84 1.17 9.81
N ALA A 114 -14.95 0.46 10.51
CA ALA A 114 -13.64 0.98 10.93
C ALA A 114 -12.80 1.52 9.74
N LEU A 115 -12.98 0.95 8.54
CA LEU A 115 -12.30 1.43 7.33
C LEU A 115 -12.87 2.75 6.80
N GLY A 116 -14.09 3.11 7.20
CA GLY A 116 -14.75 4.36 6.83
C GLY A 116 -14.40 5.55 7.74
N VAL A 117 -13.57 5.36 8.77
CA VAL A 117 -13.21 6.44 9.71
C VAL A 117 -12.18 7.38 9.07
N GLY A 118 -12.54 8.65 8.94
CA GLY A 118 -11.65 9.72 8.45
C GLY A 118 -11.33 9.61 6.96
N SER A 119 -10.15 10.13 6.56
CA SER A 119 -9.67 10.08 5.17
C SER A 119 -8.42 9.21 5.07
N ARG A 120 -8.51 8.11 4.33
CA ARG A 120 -7.42 7.13 4.17
C ARG A 120 -6.49 7.45 2.99
N ARG A 121 -6.25 8.71 2.66
CA ARG A 121 -5.45 9.10 1.47
C ARG A 121 -4.07 8.43 1.40
N ALA A 122 -3.32 8.40 2.49
CA ALA A 122 -2.01 7.76 2.54
C ALA A 122 -2.09 6.22 2.66
N LEU A 123 -3.15 5.72 3.30
CA LEU A 123 -3.36 4.30 3.61
C LEU A 123 -4.33 3.61 2.65
N ALA A 124 -4.66 4.27 1.53
CA ALA A 124 -5.71 3.83 0.62
C ALA A 124 -5.41 2.47 -0.01
N GLY A 125 -4.13 2.16 -0.24
CA GLY A 125 -3.68 0.87 -0.78
C GLY A 125 -3.36 -0.20 0.27
N CYS A 126 -3.36 0.14 1.57
CA CYS A 126 -3.07 -0.82 2.63
C CYS A 126 -4.17 -1.88 2.71
N GLY A 127 -3.80 -3.17 2.74
CA GLY A 127 -4.74 -4.28 2.61
C GLY A 127 -5.23 -4.57 1.18
N TRP A 128 -4.76 -3.82 0.18
CA TRP A 128 -5.26 -3.94 -1.20
C TRP A 128 -4.17 -4.21 -2.22
N ARG A 129 -3.05 -3.47 -2.14
CA ARG A 129 -1.91 -3.62 -3.04
C ARG A 129 -0.90 -4.58 -2.45
N ALA A 130 -0.32 -5.44 -3.28
CA ALA A 130 0.86 -6.22 -2.89
C ALA A 130 2.02 -5.25 -2.60
N PRO A 131 2.61 -5.25 -1.39
CA PRO A 131 3.59 -4.23 -0.99
C PRO A 131 4.79 -4.11 -1.93
N THR A 132 5.21 -5.24 -2.50
CA THR A 132 6.38 -5.36 -3.38
C THR A 132 6.01 -5.40 -4.88
N SER A 133 4.74 -5.23 -5.25
CA SER A 133 4.32 -5.20 -6.66
C SER A 133 4.51 -3.81 -7.26
N VAL A 134 5.52 -3.66 -8.12
CA VAL A 134 5.71 -2.42 -8.89
C VAL A 134 4.50 -2.13 -9.77
N ALA A 135 3.85 -3.17 -10.32
CA ALA A 135 2.67 -3.02 -11.16
C ALA A 135 1.50 -2.38 -10.39
N ASP A 136 1.22 -2.81 -9.16
CA ASP A 136 0.16 -2.23 -8.33
C ASP A 136 0.44 -0.75 -7.99
N HIS A 137 1.70 -0.42 -7.70
CA HIS A 137 2.10 0.95 -7.39
C HIS A 137 2.04 1.87 -8.62
N ARG A 138 2.33 1.35 -9.82
CA ARG A 138 2.17 2.09 -11.07
C ARG A 138 0.70 2.28 -11.45
N ALA A 139 -0.13 1.25 -11.29
CA ALA A 139 -1.57 1.35 -11.52
C ALA A 139 -2.18 2.47 -10.67
N ALA A 140 -1.74 2.60 -9.42
CA ALA A 140 -2.17 3.65 -8.49
C ALA A 140 -1.74 5.09 -8.83
N ARG A 141 -0.89 5.28 -9.84
CA ARG A 141 -0.23 6.55 -10.14
C ARG A 141 -0.19 6.83 -11.64
N ASP A 142 -1.21 6.37 -12.37
CA ASP A 142 -1.36 6.56 -13.82
C ASP A 142 -0.09 6.17 -14.61
N GLY A 143 0.60 5.12 -14.15
CA GLY A 143 1.79 4.55 -14.79
C GLY A 143 3.15 5.03 -14.28
N GLY A 144 3.22 6.12 -13.50
CA GLY A 144 4.49 6.71 -13.05
C GLY A 144 4.78 6.53 -11.57
N LEU A 145 6.00 6.13 -11.21
CA LEU A 145 6.43 6.12 -9.80
C LEU A 145 6.92 7.50 -9.36
N ALA A 146 6.68 7.85 -8.10
CA ALA A 146 7.13 9.14 -7.55
C ALA A 146 8.66 9.32 -7.66
N VAL A 147 9.43 8.23 -7.54
CA VAL A 147 10.89 8.25 -7.68
C VAL A 147 11.33 8.60 -9.11
N GLU A 148 10.57 8.16 -10.13
CA GLU A 148 10.88 8.45 -11.54
C GLU A 148 10.64 9.95 -11.82
N SER A 149 9.53 10.49 -11.31
CA SER A 149 9.24 11.94 -11.39
C SER A 149 10.30 12.77 -10.68
N ALA A 150 10.70 12.35 -9.47
CA ALA A 150 11.70 13.05 -8.67
C ALA A 150 13.11 13.01 -9.30
N ALA A 151 13.46 11.93 -9.98
CA ALA A 151 14.74 11.80 -10.67
C ALA A 151 14.81 12.67 -11.94
N GLY A 152 13.68 12.81 -12.67
CA GLY A 152 13.62 13.65 -13.87
C GLY A 152 13.61 15.15 -13.57
N ASP A 153 12.92 15.56 -12.50
CA ASP A 153 12.84 16.96 -12.07
C ASP A 153 12.71 17.07 -10.53
N PRO A 154 13.85 17.08 -9.82
CA PRO A 154 13.86 17.14 -8.36
C PRO A 154 13.36 18.49 -7.82
N ASP A 155 13.56 19.58 -8.56
CA ASP A 155 13.15 20.92 -8.13
C ASP A 155 11.63 21.08 -8.20
N THR A 156 11.00 20.71 -9.32
CA THR A 156 9.52 20.68 -9.42
C THR A 156 8.91 19.75 -8.38
N THR A 157 9.53 18.61 -8.09
CA THR A 157 9.04 17.69 -7.05
C THR A 157 9.07 18.35 -5.66
N ARG A 158 10.13 19.08 -5.35
CA ARG A 158 10.27 19.83 -4.09
C ARG A 158 9.24 20.96 -3.98
N GLU A 159 9.04 21.72 -5.06
CA GLU A 159 8.02 22.78 -5.12
C GLU A 159 6.61 22.22 -4.87
N ARG A 160 6.29 21.05 -5.43
CA ARG A 160 5.00 20.38 -5.16
C ARG A 160 4.83 19.99 -3.69
N VAL A 161 5.90 19.50 -3.04
CA VAL A 161 5.88 19.15 -1.60
C VAL A 161 5.70 20.40 -0.73
N GLU A 162 6.35 21.50 -1.09
CA GLU A 162 6.19 22.79 -0.43
C GLU A 162 4.78 23.35 -0.60
N ALA A 163 4.25 23.36 -1.83
CA ALA A 163 2.90 23.81 -2.13
C ALA A 163 1.83 22.95 -1.42
N ALA A 164 2.09 21.66 -1.24
CA ALA A 164 1.24 20.77 -0.45
C ALA A 164 1.33 21.02 1.07
N GLY A 165 2.28 21.85 1.52
CA GLY A 165 2.47 22.19 2.93
C GLY A 165 2.77 20.97 3.80
N LEU A 166 3.43 19.94 3.25
CA LEU A 166 3.72 18.72 3.99
C LEU A 166 4.68 19.02 5.14
N ARG A 167 4.39 18.47 6.32
CA ARG A 167 5.16 18.64 7.55
C ARG A 167 5.64 17.28 8.06
N GLY A 168 6.60 17.31 8.98
CA GLY A 168 7.03 16.14 9.72
C GLY A 168 5.85 15.44 10.41
N ARG A 169 5.89 14.12 10.47
CA ARG A 169 4.84 13.27 11.07
C ARG A 169 5.36 12.42 12.22
N GLY A 170 6.68 12.36 12.42
CA GLY A 170 7.31 11.70 13.55
C GLY A 170 7.22 12.55 14.82
N ARG A 171 7.08 11.90 15.99
CA ARG A 171 7.08 12.58 17.29
C ARG A 171 8.38 13.34 17.59
N GLY A 172 9.48 13.01 16.91
CA GLY A 172 10.78 13.68 17.03
C GLY A 172 11.14 14.56 15.84
N ASP A 173 10.21 14.80 14.90
CA ASP A 173 10.53 15.58 13.71
C ASP A 173 10.68 17.08 14.08
N GLY A 174 11.86 17.64 13.83
CA GLY A 174 12.12 19.08 13.96
C GLY A 174 11.38 19.96 12.94
N SER A 175 10.52 19.37 12.12
CA SER A 175 9.72 20.04 11.08
C SER A 175 8.22 19.84 11.30
N THR A 176 7.78 19.80 12.55
CA THR A 176 6.35 19.68 12.90
C THR A 176 5.59 20.99 12.61
N ASP A 177 6.27 22.14 12.69
CA ASP A 177 5.67 23.47 12.51
C ASP A 177 6.02 24.15 11.17
N VAL A 178 7.05 23.66 10.49
CA VAL A 178 7.54 24.18 9.21
C VAL A 178 7.40 23.13 8.10
N PRO A 179 7.24 23.54 6.83
CA PRO A 179 7.22 22.60 5.72
C PRO A 179 8.49 21.74 5.67
N ILE A 180 8.33 20.45 5.39
CA ILE A 180 9.43 19.48 5.30
C ILE A 180 10.41 19.81 4.16
N SER A 181 9.94 20.53 3.13
CA SER A 181 10.76 21.03 2.03
C SER A 181 11.87 21.98 2.49
N ALA A 182 11.67 22.72 3.59
CA ALA A 182 12.69 23.59 4.18
C ALA A 182 13.86 22.75 4.73
N ALA A 183 13.56 21.67 5.46
CA ALA A 183 14.58 20.75 5.97
C ALA A 183 15.37 20.09 4.84
N TRP A 184 14.69 19.67 3.75
CA TRP A 184 15.36 19.12 2.57
C TRP A 184 16.28 20.14 1.90
N THR A 185 15.84 21.40 1.78
CA THR A 185 16.64 22.49 1.21
C THR A 185 17.90 22.78 2.03
N THR A 186 17.78 22.78 3.36
CA THR A 186 18.94 22.93 4.26
C THR A 186 19.92 21.78 4.09
N ALA A 187 19.44 20.53 4.02
CA ALA A 187 20.28 19.36 3.82
C ALA A 187 21.05 19.41 2.49
N ILE A 188 20.36 19.75 1.39
CA ILE A 188 20.97 19.91 0.06
C ILE A 188 22.01 21.03 0.06
N SER A 189 21.69 22.19 0.65
CA SER A 189 22.61 23.33 0.71
C SER A 189 23.87 22.99 1.49
N THR A 190 23.72 22.31 2.64
CA THR A 190 24.84 21.85 3.45
C THR A 190 25.74 20.87 2.68
N PHE A 191 25.14 19.91 1.96
CA PHE A 191 25.88 18.97 1.12
C PHE A 191 26.67 19.68 -0.01
N ARG A 192 26.05 20.67 -0.66
CA ARG A 192 26.68 21.46 -1.74
C ARG A 192 27.81 22.36 -1.22
N SER A 193 27.63 22.97 -0.06
CA SER A 193 28.66 23.80 0.60
C SER A 193 29.84 22.99 1.14
N GLY A 194 29.59 21.78 1.65
CA GLY A 194 30.68 20.85 2.04
C GLY A 194 31.47 20.35 0.83
N SER A 195 30.81 20.16 -0.32
CA SER A 195 31.44 19.69 -1.56
C SER A 195 32.29 20.76 -2.25
N SER A 196 32.00 22.05 -2.05
CA SER A 196 32.78 23.15 -2.65
C SER A 196 34.05 23.52 -1.87
N SER A 197 34.15 23.14 -0.59
CA SER A 197 35.35 23.34 0.25
C SER A 197 36.46 22.29 0.06
N GLY A 198 36.24 21.24 -0.72
CA GLY A 198 37.19 20.15 -0.98
C GLY A 198 38.19 20.38 -2.11
N ARG A 199 38.62 21.63 -2.38
CA ARG A 199 39.65 21.90 -3.41
C ARG A 199 41.04 21.70 -2.79
N ILE A 200 41.62 20.51 -2.98
CA ILE A 200 42.95 20.13 -2.50
C ILE A 200 43.99 21.13 -3.01
N HIS A 201 44.64 21.83 -2.09
CA HIS A 201 45.78 22.69 -2.37
C HIS A 201 46.99 21.80 -2.67
N THR A 202 47.35 21.66 -3.95
CA THR A 202 48.63 21.01 -4.32
C THR A 202 49.78 21.99 -4.03
N PRO A 203 50.75 21.64 -3.17
CA PRO A 203 51.91 22.48 -2.96
C PRO A 203 52.80 22.45 -4.21
N ARG A 204 53.21 23.62 -4.71
CA ARG A 204 54.25 23.72 -5.74
C ARG A 204 55.57 23.20 -5.15
N ALA A 205 56.09 22.11 -5.74
CA ALA A 205 57.44 21.64 -5.49
C ALA A 205 58.45 22.71 -5.94
N ARG A 206 59.43 23.00 -5.07
CA ARG A 206 60.66 23.73 -5.41
C ARG A 206 61.70 22.76 -5.93
#